data_AF-A0A8S0WRA9-F1
#
_entry.id   AF-A0A8S0WRA9-F1
#
_cell.length_a   1.000
_cell.length_b   1.000
_cell.length_c   1.000
_cell.angle_alpha   90.00
_cell.angle_beta   90.00
_cell.angle_gamma   90.00
#
_symmetry.space_group_name_H-M   'P 1'
#
loop_
_entity.id
_entity.type
_entity.pdbx_description
1 polymer ?
#
loop_
_entity_poly.entity_id
_entity_poly.type
_entity_poly.pdbx_seq_one_letter_code
_entity_poly.pdbx_strand_id
1 'polypeptide(L)'
;MANLLRTAKSGSNWTTAELDAYNITVVPQTKAEFFGTNDFPDPTEPSLLGFMKNESRETATEKKTKQLLHYLDLAMDPKMGQEAAVANFAAELLRGLEYDDNDRIVFIRHAIPFLICGETLIAQTDVCVIDDDEILLLLQEDKRLTSMKDPEPQVIAEAIAAFAMNNMKRERHLNLQPRDAIMFPALTMIGTTPAWYKVPVTAALSKAVRTGTYPEIETRVLRYIPALPRRNSEGMRPLPNRLEILRCLEAFKRFLGN
;
A
#
# COMPACT_ATOMS: atom_id res chain seq x y z
N MET A 1 -12.69 -17.99 -16.51
CA MET A 1 -12.31 -16.67 -17.06
C MET A 1 -11.05 -16.71 -17.94
N ALA A 2 -10.53 -17.88 -18.31
CA ALA A 2 -9.31 -18.01 -19.14
C ALA A 2 -9.35 -17.24 -20.48
N ASN A 3 -10.55 -17.04 -21.04
CA ASN A 3 -10.78 -16.39 -22.35
C ASN A 3 -10.75 -14.84 -22.31
N LEU A 4 -10.52 -14.21 -21.15
CA LEU A 4 -10.35 -12.75 -21.10
C LEU A 4 -9.06 -12.35 -21.83
N LEU A 5 -9.13 -11.24 -22.58
CA LEU A 5 -7.99 -10.70 -23.32
C LEU A 5 -6.95 -10.13 -22.35
N ARG A 6 -5.70 -10.57 -22.48
CA ARG A 6 -4.56 -10.04 -21.72
C ARG A 6 -3.75 -9.14 -22.63
N THR A 7 -3.83 -7.83 -22.40
CA THR A 7 -3.02 -6.83 -23.11
C THR A 7 -2.04 -6.18 -22.17
N ALA A 8 -0.93 -5.68 -22.72
CA ALA A 8 0.03 -4.90 -21.95
C ALA A 8 -0.64 -3.61 -21.46
N LYS A 9 -0.72 -3.46 -20.14
CA LYS A 9 -1.21 -2.24 -19.47
C LYS A 9 -0.28 -1.90 -18.32
N SER A 10 0.04 -0.60 -18.18
CA SER A 10 0.70 -0.09 -16.98
C SER A 10 -0.11 -0.47 -15.74
N GLY A 11 0.56 -0.73 -14.62
CA GLY A 11 -0.11 -1.06 -13.35
C GLY A 11 -1.15 -0.02 -12.94
N SER A 12 -0.90 1.26 -13.21
CA SER A 12 -1.86 2.36 -12.94
C SER A 12 -3.12 2.35 -13.82
N ASN A 13 -3.16 1.46 -14.82
CA ASN A 13 -4.32 1.24 -15.67
C ASN A 13 -4.99 -0.12 -15.42
N TRP A 14 -4.53 -0.89 -14.43
CA TRP A 14 -5.21 -2.10 -14.02
C TRP A 14 -6.56 -1.79 -13.39
N THR A 15 -7.51 -2.65 -13.70
CA THR A 15 -8.88 -2.66 -13.19
C THR A 15 -9.22 -4.07 -12.73
N THR A 16 -10.44 -4.29 -12.24
CA THR A 16 -10.93 -5.63 -11.91
C THR A 16 -10.84 -6.60 -13.09
N ALA A 17 -10.94 -6.11 -14.33
CA ALA A 17 -10.80 -6.94 -15.53
C ALA A 17 -9.40 -7.59 -15.62
N GLU A 18 -8.34 -6.90 -15.20
CA GLU A 18 -6.99 -7.46 -15.16
C GLU A 18 -6.85 -8.50 -14.03
N LEU A 19 -7.46 -8.25 -12.87
CA LEU A 19 -7.49 -9.23 -11.79
C LEU A 19 -8.16 -10.53 -12.24
N ASP A 20 -9.34 -10.42 -12.86
CA ASP A 20 -10.07 -11.56 -13.43
C ASP A 20 -9.26 -12.27 -14.53
N ALA A 21 -8.59 -11.51 -15.40
CA ALA A 21 -7.75 -12.05 -16.46
C ALA A 21 -6.53 -12.81 -15.93
N TYR A 22 -6.04 -12.49 -14.74
CA TYR A 22 -4.91 -13.18 -14.09
C TYR A 22 -5.34 -14.09 -12.92
N ASN A 23 -6.62 -14.48 -12.86
CA ASN A 23 -7.12 -15.39 -11.83
C ASN A 23 -6.85 -14.90 -10.39
N ILE A 24 -6.94 -13.59 -10.18
CA ILE A 24 -6.71 -12.94 -8.89
C ILE A 24 -8.07 -12.59 -8.29
N THR A 25 -8.30 -13.03 -7.06
CA THR A 25 -9.49 -12.68 -6.30
C THR A 25 -9.11 -11.95 -5.03
N VAL A 26 -9.92 -10.97 -4.64
CA VAL A 26 -9.74 -10.23 -3.39
C VAL A 26 -10.74 -10.77 -2.37
N VAL A 27 -10.20 -11.29 -1.27
CA VAL A 27 -10.95 -11.97 -0.21
C VAL A 27 -11.02 -11.05 1.00
N PRO A 28 -12.21 -10.51 1.35
CA PRO A 28 -12.39 -9.76 2.58
C PRO A 28 -12.09 -10.64 3.80
N GLN A 29 -11.45 -10.06 4.80
CA GLN A 29 -11.11 -10.70 6.06
C GLN A 29 -11.60 -9.83 7.22
N THR A 30 -11.93 -10.49 8.32
CA THR A 30 -12.09 -9.84 9.62
C THR A 30 -10.73 -9.41 10.18
N LYS A 31 -10.76 -8.57 11.22
CA LYS A 31 -9.56 -8.14 11.94
C LYS A 31 -8.74 -9.34 12.44
N ALA A 32 -9.42 -10.29 13.09
CA ALA A 32 -8.81 -11.51 13.61
C ALA A 32 -8.22 -12.41 12.51
N GLU A 33 -8.90 -12.58 11.38
CA GLU A 33 -8.38 -13.42 10.28
C GLU A 33 -7.16 -12.76 9.61
N PHE A 34 -7.22 -11.46 9.35
CA PHE A 34 -6.14 -10.75 8.68
C PHE A 34 -4.91 -10.60 9.59
N PHE A 35 -5.11 -10.22 10.85
CA PHE A 35 -4.02 -9.97 11.78
C PHE A 35 -3.70 -11.19 12.67
N GLY A 36 -4.47 -12.26 12.68
CA GLY A 36 -4.29 -13.34 13.66
C GLY A 36 -4.50 -12.91 15.12
N THR A 37 -4.98 -11.68 15.36
CA THR A 37 -5.28 -11.10 16.68
C THR A 37 -6.27 -9.95 16.52
N ASN A 38 -7.08 -9.70 17.55
CA ASN A 38 -7.88 -8.49 17.68
C ASN A 38 -7.20 -7.43 18.56
N ASP A 39 -6.20 -7.85 19.34
CA ASP A 39 -5.51 -7.02 20.32
C ASP A 39 -4.35 -6.30 19.63
N PHE A 40 -4.57 -5.02 19.33
CA PHE A 40 -3.56 -4.18 18.71
C PHE A 40 -2.89 -3.31 19.78
N PRO A 41 -1.56 -3.18 19.74
CA PRO A 41 -0.86 -2.25 20.61
C PRO A 41 -1.32 -0.83 20.31
N ASP A 42 -1.41 0.00 21.34
CA ASP A 42 -1.46 1.44 21.14
C ASP A 42 -0.12 1.90 20.55
N PRO A 43 -0.13 2.80 19.55
CA PRO A 43 1.10 3.42 19.08
C PRO A 43 1.81 4.09 20.25
N THR A 44 3.02 3.63 20.57
CA THR A 44 3.82 4.18 21.68
C THR A 44 4.71 5.32 21.24
N GLU A 45 4.85 5.53 19.93
CA GLU A 45 5.82 6.47 19.39
C GLU A 45 5.56 7.90 19.88
N PRO A 46 6.55 8.53 20.56
CA PRO A 46 6.40 9.88 21.09
C PRO A 46 6.01 10.89 20.01
N SER A 47 6.50 10.69 18.78
CA SER A 47 6.21 11.46 17.57
C SER A 47 4.72 11.52 17.22
N LEU A 48 3.93 10.51 17.63
CA LEU A 48 2.50 10.38 17.32
C LEU A 48 1.60 10.64 18.51
N LEU A 49 2.11 10.66 19.75
CA LEU A 49 1.30 10.93 20.94
C LEU A 49 0.54 12.26 20.83
N GLY A 50 1.20 13.31 20.32
CA GLY A 50 0.54 14.59 20.07
C GLY A 50 -0.50 14.49 18.95
N PHE A 51 -0.19 13.78 17.86
CA PHE A 51 -1.12 13.56 16.76
C PHE A 51 -2.37 12.78 17.20
N MET A 52 -2.28 11.87 18.16
CA MET A 52 -3.44 11.12 18.66
C MET A 52 -4.37 11.93 19.57
N LYS A 53 -3.86 12.99 20.20
CA LYS A 53 -4.58 13.75 21.24
C LYS A 53 -5.08 15.11 20.78
N ASN A 54 -4.46 15.69 19.76
CA ASN A 54 -4.80 17.04 19.29
C ASN A 54 -5.79 16.96 18.13
N GLU A 55 -6.95 17.59 18.29
CA GLU A 55 -7.97 17.64 17.25
C GLU A 55 -7.50 18.43 16.02
N SER A 56 -6.76 19.53 16.27
CA SER A 56 -6.27 20.42 15.22
C SER A 56 -4.87 20.96 15.50
N ARG A 57 -4.29 21.58 14.47
CA ARG A 57 -2.96 22.23 14.56
C ARG A 57 -2.91 23.38 15.56
N GLU A 58 -4.04 24.03 15.84
CA GLU A 58 -4.15 25.13 16.79
C GLU A 58 -4.02 24.64 18.23
N THR A 59 -4.47 23.41 18.53
CA THR A 59 -4.36 22.81 19.87
C THR A 59 -2.98 22.20 20.13
N ALA A 60 -2.26 21.82 19.07
CA ALA A 60 -0.93 21.23 19.19
C ALA A 60 0.12 22.28 19.59
N THR A 61 1.11 21.88 20.39
CA THR A 61 2.25 22.73 20.77
C THR A 61 3.53 22.32 20.04
N GLU A 62 3.75 21.02 19.89
CA GLU A 62 4.93 20.45 19.24
C GLU A 62 4.92 20.64 17.72
N LYS A 63 6.07 21.03 17.15
CA LYS A 63 6.24 21.28 15.72
C LYS A 63 5.90 20.05 14.85
N LYS A 64 6.38 18.86 15.21
CA LYS A 64 6.13 17.63 14.44
C LYS A 64 4.64 17.28 14.40
N THR A 65 3.99 17.32 15.57
CA THR A 65 2.53 17.15 15.67
C THR A 65 1.77 18.16 14.80
N LYS A 66 2.12 19.46 14.85
CA LYS A 66 1.50 20.48 13.99
C LYS A 66 1.67 20.19 12.50
N GLN A 67 2.86 19.74 12.11
CA GLN A 67 3.17 19.43 10.73
C GLN A 67 2.37 18.23 10.22
N LEU A 68 2.29 17.15 10.99
CA LEU A 68 1.49 15.97 10.62
C LEU A 68 -0.01 16.30 10.55
N LEU A 69 -0.54 17.11 11.48
CA LEU A 69 -1.91 17.62 11.41
C LEU A 69 -2.14 18.49 10.18
N HIS A 70 -1.14 19.29 9.78
CA HIS A 70 -1.24 20.08 8.57
C HIS A 70 -1.30 19.21 7.30
N TYR A 71 -0.51 18.14 7.23
CA TYR A 71 -0.64 17.16 6.14
C TYR A 71 -1.99 16.47 6.14
N LEU A 72 -2.52 16.11 7.32
CA LEU A 72 -3.88 15.57 7.45
C LEU A 72 -4.93 16.55 6.90
N ASP A 73 -4.84 17.84 7.24
CA ASP A 73 -5.77 18.85 6.73
C ASP A 73 -5.74 18.92 5.20
N LEU A 74 -4.54 18.91 4.60
CA LEU A 74 -4.35 18.93 3.15
C LEU A 74 -4.89 17.65 2.48
N ALA A 75 -4.69 16.48 3.09
CA ALA A 75 -5.17 15.21 2.56
C ALA A 75 -6.70 15.06 2.66
N MET A 76 -7.33 15.71 3.65
CA MET A 76 -8.78 15.68 3.85
C MET A 76 -9.55 16.63 2.94
N ASP A 77 -8.92 17.73 2.49
CA ASP A 77 -9.51 18.72 1.60
C ASP A 77 -8.47 19.17 0.54
N PRO A 78 -8.05 18.26 -0.36
CA PRO A 78 -7.02 18.56 -1.33
C PRO A 78 -7.56 19.53 -2.38
N LYS A 79 -6.82 20.61 -2.62
CA LYS A 79 -7.16 21.60 -3.66
C LYS A 79 -6.63 21.16 -5.02
N MET A 80 -7.14 21.76 -6.09
CA MET A 80 -6.58 21.58 -7.44
C MET A 80 -5.08 21.90 -7.44
N GLY A 81 -4.25 21.03 -8.03
CA GLY A 81 -2.79 21.12 -7.98
C GLY A 81 -2.15 20.53 -6.71
N GLN A 82 -2.94 19.95 -5.80
CA GLN A 82 -2.48 19.24 -4.60
C GLN A 82 -2.74 17.74 -4.70
N GLU A 83 -2.59 17.18 -5.90
CA GLU A 83 -2.90 15.76 -6.17
C GLU A 83 -2.06 14.82 -5.29
N ALA A 84 -0.87 15.23 -4.86
CA ALA A 84 0.02 14.45 -3.99
C ALA A 84 -0.26 14.62 -2.48
N ALA A 85 -1.33 15.30 -2.08
CA ALA A 85 -1.58 15.60 -0.66
C ALA A 85 -1.74 14.33 0.18
N VAL A 86 -2.46 13.33 -0.33
CA VAL A 86 -2.67 12.05 0.38
C VAL A 86 -1.36 11.26 0.47
N ALA A 87 -0.58 11.17 -0.62
CA ALA A 87 0.72 10.51 -0.64
C ALA A 87 1.74 11.17 0.31
N ASN A 88 1.77 12.50 0.35
CA ASN A 88 2.62 13.23 1.29
C ASN A 88 2.21 12.97 2.75
N PHE A 89 0.91 12.99 3.04
CA PHE A 89 0.40 12.63 4.37
C PHE A 89 0.73 11.18 4.73
N ALA A 90 0.51 10.25 3.81
CA ALA A 90 0.80 8.83 4.00
C ALA A 90 2.29 8.60 4.30
N ALA A 91 3.18 9.23 3.54
CA ALA A 91 4.62 9.12 3.78
C ALA A 91 5.02 9.65 5.17
N GLU A 92 4.54 10.83 5.56
CA GLU A 92 4.81 11.40 6.88
C GLU A 92 4.21 10.58 8.01
N LEU A 93 3.05 9.96 7.79
CA LEU A 93 2.41 9.06 8.73
C LEU A 93 3.25 7.78 8.94
N LEU A 94 3.72 7.17 7.85
CA LEU A 94 4.59 5.99 7.90
C LEU A 94 5.92 6.30 8.60
N ARG A 95 6.53 7.47 8.32
CA ARG A 95 7.73 7.94 9.02
C ARG A 95 7.49 8.20 10.51
N GLY A 96 6.36 8.81 10.84
CA GLY A 96 5.95 9.03 12.22
C GLY A 96 5.78 7.73 13.00
N LEU A 97 5.42 6.65 12.30
CA LEU A 97 5.31 5.29 12.80
C LEU A 97 6.62 4.50 12.67
N GLU A 98 7.77 5.06 12.25
CA GLU A 98 9.02 4.28 12.13
C GLU A 98 8.90 3.05 11.19
N TYR A 99 8.19 3.24 10.06
CA TYR A 99 8.29 2.29 8.94
C TYR A 99 9.64 2.42 8.22
N ASP A 100 10.28 3.58 8.33
CA ASP A 100 11.70 3.81 8.06
C ASP A 100 12.53 3.64 9.33
N ASP A 101 13.81 3.29 9.14
CA ASP A 101 14.82 3.19 10.19
C ASP A 101 16.22 3.37 9.58
N ASN A 102 17.25 2.78 10.17
CA ASN A 102 18.61 2.88 9.66
C ASN A 102 18.80 2.21 8.29
N ASP A 103 18.02 1.18 7.99
CA ASP A 103 18.19 0.32 6.81
C ASP A 103 17.00 0.46 5.83
N ARG A 104 15.89 1.07 6.28
CA ARG A 104 14.66 1.24 5.51
C ARG A 104 14.34 2.71 5.30
N ILE A 105 13.86 3.05 4.12
CA ILE A 105 13.39 4.40 3.79
C ILE A 105 11.96 4.38 3.26
N VAL A 106 11.18 5.40 3.64
CA VAL A 106 9.88 5.68 3.03
C VAL A 106 10.08 6.55 1.78
N PHE A 107 9.84 5.96 0.62
CA PHE A 107 10.03 6.58 -0.69
C PHE A 107 8.69 7.01 -1.30
N ILE A 108 8.67 8.15 -1.98
CA ILE A 108 7.47 8.70 -2.63
C ILE A 108 7.64 8.62 -4.15
N ARG A 109 6.58 8.20 -4.87
CA ARG A 109 6.54 8.08 -6.33
C ARG A 109 7.66 7.20 -6.90
N HIS A 110 7.68 5.94 -6.48
CA HIS A 110 8.68 4.99 -6.96
C HIS A 110 8.21 4.33 -8.26
N ALA A 111 8.95 4.53 -9.35
CA ALA A 111 8.71 3.89 -10.64
C ALA A 111 9.35 2.49 -10.67
N ILE A 112 8.52 1.47 -10.88
CA ILE A 112 8.89 0.06 -10.88
C ILE A 112 8.75 -0.47 -12.31
N PRO A 113 9.82 -1.03 -12.92
CA PRO A 113 9.73 -1.69 -14.20
C PRO A 113 8.72 -2.85 -14.14
N PHE A 114 7.79 -2.88 -15.09
CA PHE A 114 6.70 -3.85 -15.12
C PHE A 114 6.61 -4.54 -16.47
N LEU A 115 7.19 -5.74 -16.57
CA LEU A 115 7.14 -6.55 -17.78
C LEU A 115 5.83 -7.33 -17.83
N ILE A 116 4.97 -6.99 -18.79
CA ILE A 116 3.62 -7.54 -18.93
C ILE A 116 3.35 -7.86 -20.41
N CYS A 117 2.84 -9.06 -20.70
CA CYS A 117 2.60 -9.53 -22.06
C CYS A 117 3.80 -9.34 -23.02
N GLY A 118 5.04 -9.46 -22.52
CA GLY A 118 6.27 -9.26 -23.31
C GLY A 118 6.70 -7.80 -23.48
N GLU A 119 5.95 -6.82 -22.97
CA GLU A 119 6.26 -5.40 -23.05
C GLU A 119 6.70 -4.84 -21.69
N THR A 120 7.79 -4.06 -21.68
CA THR A 120 8.23 -3.36 -20.46
C THR A 120 7.46 -2.05 -20.33
N LEU A 121 6.56 -1.99 -19.36
CA LEU A 121 5.85 -0.79 -18.94
C LEU A 121 6.34 -0.34 -17.55
N ILE A 122 5.65 0.65 -16.99
CA ILE A 122 5.94 1.18 -15.65
C ILE A 122 4.71 0.94 -14.77
N ALA A 123 4.93 0.41 -13.58
CA ALA A 123 4.03 0.57 -12.44
C ALA A 123 4.62 1.67 -11.54
N GLN A 124 3.81 2.59 -11.03
CA GLN A 124 4.31 3.66 -10.17
C GLN A 124 3.49 3.69 -8.89
N THR A 125 4.11 3.25 -7.81
CA THR A 125 3.52 3.30 -6.48
C THR A 125 3.69 4.70 -5.89
N ASP A 126 2.66 5.19 -5.20
CA ASP A 126 2.69 6.56 -4.68
C ASP A 126 3.56 6.69 -3.42
N VAL A 127 3.55 5.67 -2.56
CA VAL A 127 4.48 5.55 -1.43
C VAL A 127 4.91 4.09 -1.29
N CYS A 128 6.19 3.84 -1.02
CA CYS A 128 6.67 2.51 -0.66
C CYS A 128 7.69 2.57 0.48
N VAL A 129 7.89 1.43 1.13
CA VAL A 129 9.03 1.21 2.03
C VAL A 129 9.99 0.31 1.30
N ILE A 130 11.24 0.73 1.22
CA ILE A 130 12.32 -0.03 0.61
C ILE A 130 13.46 -0.14 1.60
N ASP A 131 14.18 -1.25 1.58
CA ASP A 131 15.53 -1.32 2.14
C ASP A 131 16.57 -1.08 1.04
N ASP A 132 17.85 -1.34 1.33
CA ASP A 132 18.94 -1.22 0.37
C ASP A 132 18.70 -2.01 -0.93
N ASP A 133 17.92 -3.10 -0.86
CA ASP A 133 17.82 -4.11 -1.90
C ASP A 133 16.43 -4.32 -2.48
N GLU A 134 15.40 -4.28 -1.66
CA GLU A 134 14.07 -4.79 -1.97
C GLU A 134 12.98 -3.77 -1.61
N ILE A 135 11.91 -3.74 -2.41
CA ILE A 135 10.65 -3.12 -1.99
C ILE A 135 9.99 -4.04 -0.97
N LEU A 136 9.62 -3.49 0.19
CA LEU A 136 9.05 -4.24 1.31
C LEU A 136 7.56 -3.99 1.50
N LEU A 137 7.09 -2.78 1.19
CA LEU A 137 5.68 -2.38 1.31
C LEU A 137 5.30 -1.41 0.21
N LEU A 138 4.05 -1.50 -0.24
CA LEU A 138 3.47 -0.64 -1.25
C LEU A 138 2.24 0.08 -0.70
N LEU A 139 2.08 1.36 -1.04
CA LEU A 139 0.91 2.15 -0.70
C LEU A 139 0.47 2.95 -1.92
N GLN A 140 -0.77 2.75 -2.32
CA GLN A 140 -1.39 3.42 -3.45
C GLN A 140 -2.49 4.37 -2.95
N GLU A 141 -2.39 5.67 -3.26
CA GLU A 141 -3.48 6.60 -2.98
C GLU A 141 -4.58 6.48 -4.03
N ASP A 142 -5.79 6.87 -3.65
CA ASP A 142 -6.85 7.09 -4.63
C ASP A 142 -6.72 8.46 -5.27
N LYS A 143 -6.84 8.49 -6.59
CA LYS A 143 -6.61 9.70 -7.37
C LYS A 143 -7.90 10.52 -7.51
N ARG A 144 -8.66 10.72 -6.42
CA ARG A 144 -10.04 11.30 -6.44
C ARG A 144 -10.19 12.54 -7.29
N LEU A 145 -9.19 13.42 -7.29
CA LEU A 145 -9.21 14.68 -8.04
C LEU A 145 -9.05 14.50 -9.55
N THR A 146 -8.45 13.39 -9.99
CA THR A 146 -8.11 13.13 -11.40
C THR A 146 -8.75 11.85 -11.96
N SER A 147 -9.30 10.98 -11.10
CA SER A 147 -9.80 9.65 -11.46
C SER A 147 -10.65 9.04 -10.34
N MET A 148 -11.78 8.43 -10.69
CA MET A 148 -12.60 7.61 -9.77
C MET A 148 -12.23 6.12 -9.82
N LYS A 149 -11.02 5.78 -10.30
CA LYS A 149 -10.56 4.40 -10.35
C LYS A 149 -10.34 3.85 -8.95
N ASP A 150 -10.75 2.60 -8.77
CA ASP A 150 -10.42 1.80 -7.60
C ASP A 150 -8.88 1.61 -7.52
N PRO A 151 -8.22 1.98 -6.41
CA PRO A 151 -6.78 1.78 -6.25
C PRO A 151 -6.38 0.31 -6.03
N GLU A 152 -7.34 -0.59 -5.70
CA GLU A 152 -7.06 -1.99 -5.36
C GLU A 152 -6.38 -2.79 -6.50
N PRO A 153 -6.87 -2.77 -7.75
CA PRO A 153 -6.16 -3.46 -8.84
C PRO A 153 -4.76 -2.91 -9.10
N GLN A 154 -4.57 -1.60 -8.90
CA GLN A 154 -3.28 -0.94 -9.13
C GLN A 154 -2.24 -1.40 -8.09
N VAL A 155 -2.57 -1.41 -6.79
CA VAL A 155 -1.60 -1.82 -5.75
C VAL A 155 -1.22 -3.31 -5.89
N ILE A 156 -2.14 -4.16 -6.37
CA ILE A 156 -1.86 -5.57 -6.67
C ILE A 156 -0.89 -5.67 -7.86
N ALA A 157 -1.08 -4.88 -8.92
CA ALA A 157 -0.16 -4.84 -10.05
C ALA A 157 1.25 -4.38 -9.63
N GLU A 158 1.32 -3.39 -8.74
CA GLU A 158 2.58 -2.89 -8.17
C GLU A 158 3.30 -3.95 -7.35
N ALA A 159 2.58 -4.78 -6.58
CA ALA A 159 3.17 -5.91 -5.85
C ALA A 159 3.78 -6.95 -6.80
N ILE A 160 3.13 -7.23 -7.93
CA ILE A 160 3.66 -8.14 -8.95
C ILE A 160 4.91 -7.55 -9.61
N ALA A 161 4.91 -6.24 -9.89
CA ALA A 161 6.08 -5.55 -10.42
C ALA A 161 7.25 -5.55 -9.42
N ALA A 162 6.97 -5.25 -8.14
CA ALA A 162 7.94 -5.26 -7.05
C ALA A 162 8.57 -6.65 -6.89
N PHE A 163 7.77 -7.73 -6.93
CA PHE A 163 8.29 -9.10 -6.92
C PHE A 163 9.32 -9.36 -8.03
N ALA A 164 8.98 -8.98 -9.26
CA ALA A 164 9.85 -9.18 -10.41
C ALA A 164 11.15 -8.36 -10.30
N MET A 165 11.04 -7.11 -9.84
CA MET A 165 12.19 -6.23 -9.62
C MET A 165 13.11 -6.73 -8.50
N ASN A 166 12.54 -7.10 -7.35
CA ASN A 166 13.28 -7.65 -6.21
C ASN A 166 14.03 -8.90 -6.65
N ASN A 167 13.37 -9.86 -7.32
CA ASN A 167 14.03 -11.07 -7.81
C ASN A 167 15.15 -10.78 -8.83
N MET A 168 14.93 -9.84 -9.75
CA MET A 168 15.98 -9.41 -10.66
C MET A 168 17.21 -8.86 -9.91
N LYS A 169 16.98 -8.06 -8.86
CA LYS A 169 18.07 -7.48 -8.05
C LYS A 169 18.80 -8.54 -7.25
N ARG A 170 18.07 -9.47 -6.63
CA ARG A 170 18.64 -10.65 -5.95
C ARG A 170 19.59 -11.43 -6.86
N GLU A 171 19.15 -11.76 -8.06
CA GLU A 171 19.95 -12.56 -9.00
C GLU A 171 21.15 -11.78 -9.54
N ARG A 172 20.94 -10.54 -10.00
CA ARG A 172 21.95 -9.79 -10.77
C ARG A 172 22.94 -9.00 -9.92
N HIS A 173 22.52 -8.55 -8.74
CA HIS A 173 23.32 -7.66 -7.90
C HIS A 173 23.81 -8.36 -6.64
N LEU A 174 23.01 -9.27 -6.06
CA LEU A 174 23.34 -9.95 -4.81
C LEU A 174 23.86 -11.38 -5.00
N ASN A 175 23.78 -11.92 -6.23
CA ASN A 175 24.07 -13.33 -6.52
C ASN A 175 23.29 -14.31 -5.62
N LEU A 176 22.07 -13.93 -5.24
CA LEU A 176 21.15 -14.74 -4.47
C LEU A 176 20.13 -15.41 -5.39
N GLN A 177 19.62 -16.58 -4.96
CA GLN A 177 18.52 -17.22 -5.66
C GLN A 177 17.26 -16.33 -5.63
N PRO A 178 16.49 -16.29 -6.73
CA PRO A 178 15.20 -15.60 -6.74
C PRO A 178 14.25 -16.32 -5.77
N ARG A 179 13.35 -15.57 -5.14
CA ARG A 179 12.30 -16.14 -4.29
C ARG A 179 11.18 -16.70 -5.17
N ASP A 180 10.67 -17.88 -4.80
CA ASP A 180 9.53 -18.48 -5.48
C ASP A 180 8.21 -17.80 -5.14
N ALA A 181 8.11 -17.19 -3.95
CA ALA A 181 6.95 -16.43 -3.52
C ALA A 181 7.32 -15.35 -2.49
N ILE A 182 6.54 -14.28 -2.45
CA ILE A 182 6.58 -13.25 -1.40
C ILE A 182 5.13 -12.88 -1.07
N MET A 183 4.85 -12.65 0.22
CA MET A 183 3.59 -12.05 0.66
C MET A 183 3.80 -10.57 0.89
N PHE A 184 3.46 -9.74 -0.10
CA PHE A 184 3.66 -8.30 0.02
C PHE A 184 2.60 -7.69 0.95
N PRO A 185 3.01 -6.95 2.00
CA PRO A 185 2.11 -6.02 2.67
C PRO A 185 1.86 -4.84 1.73
N ALA A 186 0.58 -4.51 1.54
CA ALA A 186 0.18 -3.36 0.75
C ALA A 186 -0.97 -2.60 1.40
N LEU A 187 -1.08 -1.31 1.08
CA LEU A 187 -2.19 -0.46 1.49
C LEU A 187 -2.76 0.30 0.30
N THR A 188 -4.05 0.61 0.37
CA THR A 188 -4.62 1.69 -0.42
C THR A 188 -5.11 2.78 0.51
N MET A 189 -4.92 4.05 0.18
CA MET A 189 -5.51 5.17 0.92
C MET A 189 -6.59 5.84 0.10
N ILE A 190 -7.83 5.78 0.59
CA ILE A 190 -8.95 6.48 -0.01
C ILE A 190 -9.23 7.74 0.81
N GLY A 191 -8.72 8.89 0.35
CA GLY A 191 -8.48 10.05 1.23
C GLY A 191 -7.51 9.65 2.35
N THR A 192 -7.89 9.82 3.62
CA THR A 192 -7.08 9.34 4.77
C THR A 192 -7.58 8.04 5.37
N THR A 193 -8.47 7.32 4.67
CA THR A 193 -8.99 6.01 5.10
C THR A 193 -8.24 4.89 4.40
N PRO A 194 -7.36 4.16 5.11
CA PRO A 194 -6.66 3.02 4.53
C PRO A 194 -7.53 1.75 4.40
N ALA A 195 -7.15 0.91 3.45
CA ALA A 195 -7.45 -0.52 3.40
C ALA A 195 -6.12 -1.29 3.31
N TRP A 196 -6.07 -2.48 3.92
CA TRP A 196 -4.86 -3.29 4.04
C TRP A 196 -4.96 -4.54 3.21
N TYR A 197 -3.83 -4.95 2.64
CA TYR A 197 -3.72 -6.09 1.75
C TYR A 197 -2.53 -6.95 2.13
N LYS A 198 -2.70 -8.26 1.98
CA LYS A 198 -1.60 -9.22 1.83
C LYS A 198 -1.70 -9.79 0.44
N VAL A 199 -0.73 -9.47 -0.41
CA VAL A 199 -0.70 -9.87 -1.81
C VAL A 199 0.29 -11.02 -1.97
N PRO A 200 -0.16 -12.29 -2.03
CA PRO A 200 0.73 -13.40 -2.31
C PRO A 200 1.14 -13.36 -3.79
N VAL A 201 2.39 -13.02 -4.07
CA VAL A 201 2.95 -13.05 -5.42
C VAL A 201 3.87 -14.25 -5.53
N THR A 202 3.59 -15.12 -6.49
CA THR A 202 4.42 -16.29 -6.81
C THR A 202 5.18 -16.09 -8.12
N ALA A 203 6.26 -16.83 -8.32
CA ALA A 203 6.98 -16.90 -9.58
C ALA A 203 6.06 -17.33 -10.74
N ALA A 204 5.09 -18.21 -10.47
CA ALA A 204 4.08 -18.62 -11.44
C ALA A 204 3.16 -17.47 -11.86
N LEU A 205 2.63 -16.69 -10.90
CA LEU A 205 1.82 -15.51 -11.18
C LEU A 205 2.63 -14.45 -11.95
N SER A 206 3.83 -14.13 -11.46
CA SER A 206 4.73 -13.16 -12.10
C SER A 206 5.06 -13.57 -13.54
N LYS A 207 5.37 -14.86 -13.77
CA LYS A 207 5.59 -15.41 -15.11
C LYS A 207 4.34 -15.28 -15.98
N ALA A 208 3.16 -15.59 -15.45
CA ALA A 208 1.90 -15.52 -16.20
C ALA A 208 1.59 -14.08 -16.66
N VAL A 209 1.77 -13.09 -15.78
CA VAL A 209 1.64 -11.66 -16.13
C VAL A 209 2.67 -11.26 -17.19
N ARG A 210 3.93 -11.67 -16.98
CA ARG A 210 5.02 -11.41 -17.91
C ARG A 210 4.74 -11.94 -19.32
N THR A 211 4.19 -13.14 -19.44
CA THR A 211 3.93 -13.80 -20.73
C THR A 211 2.51 -13.58 -21.26
N GLY A 212 1.65 -12.87 -20.53
CA GLY A 212 0.25 -12.65 -20.92
C GLY A 212 -0.57 -13.94 -20.95
N THR A 213 -0.29 -14.89 -20.05
CA THR A 213 -0.99 -16.18 -19.96
C THR A 213 -1.89 -16.26 -18.74
N TYR A 214 -2.89 -17.13 -18.76
CA TYR A 214 -3.73 -17.39 -17.58
C TYR A 214 -2.98 -18.26 -16.57
N PRO A 215 -2.86 -17.87 -15.30
CA PRO A 215 -2.32 -18.75 -14.27
C PRO A 215 -3.38 -19.78 -13.85
N GLU A 216 -2.97 -21.05 -13.78
CA GLU A 216 -3.85 -22.16 -13.38
C GLU A 216 -4.29 -22.06 -11.91
N ILE A 217 -3.36 -21.64 -11.04
CA ILE A 217 -3.61 -21.49 -9.61
C ILE A 217 -4.16 -20.09 -9.36
N GLU A 218 -5.30 -20.03 -8.69
CA GLU A 218 -5.90 -18.78 -8.22
C GLU A 218 -4.98 -18.09 -7.21
N THR A 219 -4.81 -16.78 -7.38
CA THR A 219 -4.14 -15.94 -6.38
C THR A 219 -5.20 -15.26 -5.52
N ARG A 220 -5.21 -15.59 -4.22
CA ARG A 220 -6.16 -15.00 -3.26
C ARG A 220 -5.49 -13.89 -2.48
N VAL A 221 -5.78 -12.64 -2.84
CA VAL A 221 -5.32 -11.45 -2.12
C VAL A 221 -6.22 -11.24 -0.91
N LEU A 222 -5.63 -11.16 0.28
CA LEU A 222 -6.40 -10.94 1.51
C LEU A 222 -6.57 -9.44 1.72
N ARG A 223 -7.79 -8.99 2.04
CA ARG A 223 -8.10 -7.57 2.28
C ARG A 223 -8.75 -7.37 3.65
N TYR A 224 -8.31 -6.36 4.37
CA TYR A 224 -8.98 -5.86 5.57
C TYR A 224 -9.31 -4.38 5.45
N ILE A 225 -10.57 -4.05 5.77
CA ILE A 225 -11.05 -2.67 5.90
C ILE A 225 -11.56 -2.51 7.34
N PRO A 226 -11.01 -1.59 8.14
CA PRO A 226 -11.37 -1.44 9.54
C PRO A 226 -12.80 -0.88 9.66
N ALA A 227 -13.52 -1.41 10.63
CA ALA A 227 -14.75 -0.79 11.12
C ALA A 227 -14.37 0.39 12.02
N LEU A 228 -14.49 1.61 11.50
CA LEU A 228 -14.11 2.80 12.25
C LEU A 228 -15.23 3.25 13.22
N PRO A 229 -14.89 3.85 14.37
CA PRO A 229 -15.88 4.35 15.33
C PRO A 229 -16.80 5.46 14.79
N ARG A 230 -16.33 6.23 13.79
CA ARG A 230 -17.08 7.23 13.03
C ARG A 230 -17.07 6.87 11.54
N ARG A 231 -17.79 7.63 10.70
CA ARG A 231 -17.97 7.26 9.29
C ARG A 231 -16.63 7.22 8.56
N ASN A 232 -16.44 6.24 7.67
CA ASN A 232 -15.23 6.11 6.87
C ASN A 232 -14.95 7.33 5.97
N SER A 233 -15.99 8.09 5.59
CA SER A 233 -15.83 9.35 4.86
C SER A 233 -15.13 10.44 5.65
N GLU A 234 -15.09 10.34 6.98
CA GLU A 234 -14.42 11.31 7.87
C GLU A 234 -12.92 10.99 8.06
N GLY A 235 -12.46 9.82 7.60
CA GLY A 235 -11.06 9.42 7.65
C GLY A 235 -10.44 9.55 9.03
N MET A 236 -9.19 10.05 9.07
CA MET A 236 -8.42 10.29 10.30
C MET A 236 -8.74 11.62 11.00
N ARG A 237 -9.77 12.36 10.57
CA ARG A 237 -10.15 13.62 11.23
C ARG A 237 -10.66 13.39 12.66
N PRO A 238 -11.64 12.52 12.93
CA PRO A 238 -12.05 12.20 14.30
C PRO A 238 -10.94 11.44 15.04
N LEU A 239 -10.61 11.87 16.26
CA LEU A 239 -9.59 11.20 17.10
C LEU A 239 -9.84 9.68 17.28
N PRO A 240 -11.09 9.19 17.48
CA PRO A 240 -11.33 7.76 17.59
C PRO A 240 -11.00 6.96 16.32
N ASN A 241 -11.30 7.52 15.13
CA ASN A 241 -10.91 6.89 13.86
C ASN A 241 -9.40 6.87 13.70
N ARG A 242 -8.76 8.00 14.00
CA ARG A 242 -7.31 8.17 13.94
C ARG A 242 -6.60 7.12 14.80
N LEU A 243 -7.05 6.92 16.04
CA LEU A 243 -6.49 5.92 16.94
C LEU A 243 -6.64 4.49 16.38
N GLU A 244 -7.82 4.10 15.91
CA GLU A 244 -8.02 2.76 15.35
C GLU A 244 -7.16 2.52 14.10
N ILE A 245 -7.05 3.53 13.22
CA ILE A 245 -6.20 3.46 12.03
C ILE A 245 -4.72 3.32 12.41
N LEU A 246 -4.25 4.11 13.38
CA LEU A 246 -2.87 4.05 13.85
C LEU A 246 -2.55 2.70 14.50
N ARG A 247 -3.46 2.13 15.30
CA ARG A 247 -3.34 0.76 15.85
C ARG A 247 -3.22 -0.27 14.74
N CYS A 248 -4.01 -0.14 13.67
CA CYS A 248 -3.92 -1.03 12.52
C CYS A 248 -2.57 -0.90 11.81
N LEU A 249 -2.08 0.33 11.60
CA LEU A 249 -0.76 0.57 11.02
C LEU A 249 0.36 0.02 11.91
N GLU A 250 0.27 0.18 13.23
CA GLU A 250 1.26 -0.37 14.16
C GLU A 250 1.30 -1.90 14.07
N ALA A 251 0.14 -2.56 14.15
CA ALA A 251 0.03 -4.01 14.02
C ALA A 251 0.44 -4.56 12.63
N PHE A 252 0.46 -3.70 11.61
CA PHE A 252 0.82 -4.07 10.24
C PHE A 252 2.33 -4.14 10.01
N LYS A 253 3.14 -3.45 10.82
CA LYS A 253 4.62 -3.43 10.71
C LYS A 253 5.25 -4.81 10.70
N ARG A 254 4.69 -5.77 11.46
CA ARG A 254 5.23 -7.15 11.54
C ARG A 254 5.20 -7.92 10.22
N PHE A 255 4.53 -7.38 9.19
CA PHE A 255 4.51 -7.97 7.85
C PHE A 255 5.60 -7.38 6.92
N LEU A 256 6.38 -6.41 7.38
CA LEU A 256 7.54 -5.89 6.66
C LEU A 256 8.69 -6.91 6.69
N GLY A 257 9.30 -7.18 5.53
CA GLY A 257 10.61 -7.86 5.47
C GLY A 257 10.64 -9.36 5.76
N ASN A 258 9.65 -10.13 5.28
CA ASN A 258 9.73 -11.60 5.24
C ASN A 258 10.52 -12.12 4.03
#